data_AF-A0A962MAV2-F1
#
_entry.id   AF-A0A962MAV2-F1
#
_cell.length_a   1.000
_cell.length_b   1.000
_cell.length_c   1.000
_cell.angle_alpha   90.00
_cell.angle_beta   90.00
_cell.angle_gamma   90.00
#
_symmetry.space_group_name_H-M   'P 1'
#
loop_
_entity.id
_entity.type
_entity.pdbx_description
1 polymer ?
#
loop_
_entity_poly.entity_id
_entity_poly.type
_entity_poly.pdbx_seq_one_letter_code
_entity_poly.pdbx_strand_id
1 'polypeptide(L)'
;MRILLVNSNTSDFVTDKVCQEARQAASPGTEIVPVTGTFGARVIGTRSENAIAQHATLALVAEHAADCDAVLIAVSYDTALQAARELLPIPVVGMTEAALLTGC
;
A
#
# COMPACT_ATOMS: atom_id res chain seq x y z
N MET A 1 -6.26 -15.23 5.23
CA MET A 1 -6.32 -13.75 5.35
C MET A 1 -5.86 -13.15 4.04
N ARG A 2 -6.54 -12.13 3.53
CA ARG A 2 -6.23 -11.44 2.27
C ARG A 2 -5.75 -10.02 2.59
N ILE A 3 -4.51 -9.70 2.24
CA ILE A 3 -3.92 -8.37 2.47
C ILE A 3 -3.79 -7.67 1.12
N LEU A 4 -4.46 -6.53 0.98
CA LEU A 4 -4.25 -5.63 -0.15
C LEU A 4 -2.91 -4.91 0.03
N LEU A 5 -1.99 -5.07 -0.91
CA LEU A 5 -0.73 -4.36 -0.94
C LEU A 5 -0.81 -3.26 -2.00
N VAL A 6 -0.86 -2.01 -1.56
CA VAL A 6 -1.10 -0.86 -2.43
C VAL A 6 0.19 -0.12 -2.69
N ASN A 7 0.67 -0.17 -3.93
CA ASN A 7 1.70 0.73 -4.43
C ASN A 7 1.05 1.84 -5.27
N SER A 8 1.01 3.08 -4.77
CA SER A 8 0.39 4.21 -5.47
C SER A 8 1.30 4.97 -6.45
N ASN A 9 2.47 4.42 -6.77
CA ASN A 9 3.20 4.80 -7.98
C ASN A 9 2.85 3.87 -9.16
N THR A 10 3.19 4.27 -10.38
CA THR A 10 2.80 3.55 -11.60
C THR A 10 3.83 2.51 -12.08
N SER A 11 4.74 2.06 -11.20
CA SER A 11 5.78 1.10 -11.55
C SER A 11 5.43 -0.31 -11.10
N ASP A 12 5.09 -1.18 -12.05
CA ASP A 12 4.83 -2.60 -11.77
C ASP A 12 6.03 -3.30 -11.12
N PHE A 13 7.26 -2.96 -11.55
CA PHE A 13 8.46 -3.56 -10.97
C PHE A 13 8.63 -3.23 -9.47
N VAL A 14 8.11 -2.09 -9.01
CA VAL A 14 8.11 -1.73 -7.57
C VAL A 14 7.07 -2.57 -6.85
N THR A 15 5.86 -2.67 -7.41
CA THR A 15 4.78 -3.52 -6.89
C THR A 15 5.25 -4.97 -6.75
N ASP A 16 5.84 -5.54 -7.80
CA ASP A 16 6.34 -6.91 -7.83
C ASP A 16 7.41 -7.14 -6.75
N LYS A 17 8.36 -6.21 -6.63
CA LYS A 17 9.44 -6.31 -5.63
C LYS A 17 8.88 -6.32 -4.21
N VAL A 18 8.02 -5.37 -3.86
CA VAL A 18 7.45 -5.31 -2.50
C VAL A 18 6.51 -6.50 -2.25
N CYS A 19 5.75 -6.93 -3.26
CA CYS A 19 4.89 -8.11 -3.17
C CYS A 19 5.70 -9.40 -2.93
N GLN A 20 6.86 -9.54 -3.57
CA GLN A 20 7.75 -10.67 -3.35
C GLN A 20 8.23 -10.73 -1.90
N GLU A 21 8.67 -9.60 -1.33
CA GLU A 21 9.11 -9.53 0.08
C GLU A 21 7.94 -9.81 1.04
N ALA A 22 6.77 -9.21 0.79
CA ALA A 22 5.58 -9.42 1.60
C ALA A 22 5.15 -10.90 1.63
N ARG A 23 5.23 -11.59 0.48
CA ARG A 23 4.93 -13.03 0.39
C ARG A 23 5.93 -13.90 1.15
N GLN A 24 7.20 -13.52 1.19
CA GLN A 24 8.22 -14.24 1.96
C GLN A 24 8.01 -14.10 3.47
N ALA A 25 7.54 -12.95 3.92
CA ALA A 25 7.24 -12.69 5.34
C ALA A 25 5.85 -13.20 5.78
N ALA A 26 4.97 -13.52 4.84
CA ALA A 26 3.59 -13.90 5.12
C ALA A 26 3.48 -15.26 5.82
N SER A 27 2.60 -15.34 6.84
CA SER A 27 2.26 -16.62 7.48
C SER A 27 1.46 -17.54 6.53
N PRO A 28 1.51 -18.87 6.70
CA PRO A 28 0.72 -19.81 5.89
C PRO A 28 -0.76 -19.44 5.83
N GLY A 29 -1.35 -19.49 4.63
CA GLY A 29 -2.76 -19.10 4.40
C GLY A 29 -3.02 -17.58 4.31
N THR A 30 -1.96 -16.76 4.30
CA THR A 30 -2.05 -15.33 3.97
C THR A 30 -1.82 -15.11 2.48
N GLU A 31 -2.80 -14.49 1.82
CA GLU A 31 -2.74 -14.09 0.42
C GLU A 31 -2.36 -12.61 0.33
N ILE A 32 -1.35 -12.30 -0.48
CA ILE A 32 -0.96 -10.92 -0.82
C ILE A 32 -1.56 -10.57 -2.18
N VAL A 33 -2.42 -9.54 -2.18
CA VAL A 33 -3.11 -9.01 -3.36
C VAL A 33 -2.45 -7.69 -3.76
N PRO A 34 -1.47 -7.68 -4.68
CA PRO A 34 -0.79 -6.48 -5.10
C PRO A 34 -1.64 -5.64 -6.06
N VAL A 35 -1.62 -4.31 -5.89
CA VAL A 35 -2.19 -3.36 -6.85
C VAL A 35 -1.20 -2.23 -7.14
N THR A 36 -1.04 -1.90 -8.42
CA THR A 36 -0.20 -0.80 -8.91
C THR A 36 -1.07 0.43 -9.24
N GLY A 37 -0.57 1.62 -8.95
CA GLY A 37 -1.21 2.87 -9.33
C GLY A 37 -1.36 3.03 -10.84
N THR A 38 -2.52 3.53 -11.26
CA THR A 38 -2.87 3.74 -12.68
C THR A 38 -2.56 5.15 -13.17
N PHE A 39 -2.22 6.08 -12.27
CA PHE A 39 -1.82 7.45 -12.59
C PHE A 39 -0.85 8.01 -11.54
N GLY A 40 -0.22 9.14 -11.86
CA GLY A 40 0.72 9.83 -10.98
C GLY A 40 2.18 9.58 -11.38
N ALA A 41 3.08 9.62 -10.40
CA ALA A 41 4.50 9.46 -10.65
C ALA A 41 4.87 7.99 -10.90
N ARG A 42 5.86 7.76 -11.77
CA ARG A 42 6.44 6.43 -11.97
C ARG A 42 7.08 5.91 -10.68
N VAL A 43 7.80 6.75 -9.96
CA VAL A 43 8.29 6.53 -8.60
C VAL A 43 8.13 7.84 -7.84
N ILE A 44 7.60 7.80 -6.62
CA ILE A 44 7.34 8.99 -5.81
C ILE A 44 8.64 9.42 -5.12
N GLY A 45 9.17 10.59 -5.47
CA GLY A 45 10.40 11.14 -4.89
C GLY A 45 10.26 12.55 -4.31
N THR A 46 9.13 13.22 -4.56
CA THR A 46 8.89 14.61 -4.14
C THR A 46 7.56 14.75 -3.39
N ARG A 47 7.41 15.86 -2.67
CA ARG A 47 6.17 16.19 -1.94
C ARG A 47 4.97 16.34 -2.88
N SER A 48 5.16 16.95 -4.05
CA SER A 48 4.09 17.14 -5.04
C SER A 48 3.63 15.82 -5.64
N GLU A 49 4.57 14.92 -5.95
CA GLU A 49 4.24 13.56 -6.41
C GLU A 49 3.51 12.77 -5.32
N ASN A 50 3.94 12.90 -4.06
CA ASN A 50 3.25 12.26 -2.94
C ASN A 50 1.83 12.80 -2.76
N ALA A 51 1.59 14.10 -2.97
CA ALA A 51 0.24 14.68 -2.92
C ALA A 51 -0.68 14.09 -4.00
N ILE A 52 -0.18 13.87 -5.23
CA ILE A 52 -0.93 13.19 -6.29
C ILE A 52 -1.16 11.71 -5.92
N ALA A 53 -0.14 11.05 -5.39
CA ALA A 53 -0.22 9.65 -4.98
C ALA A 53 -1.21 9.43 -3.82
N GLN A 54 -1.51 10.44 -2.99
CA GLN A 54 -2.58 10.33 -1.98
C GLN A 54 -3.93 10.06 -2.62
N HIS A 55 -4.26 10.77 -3.71
CA HIS A 55 -5.48 10.50 -4.46
C HIS A 55 -5.45 9.10 -5.08
N ALA A 56 -4.31 8.70 -5.66
CA ALA A 56 -4.15 7.37 -6.25
C ALA A 56 -4.34 6.26 -5.21
N THR A 57 -3.74 6.39 -4.02
CA THR A 57 -3.96 5.45 -2.91
C THR A 57 -5.44 5.32 -2.58
N LEU A 58 -6.15 6.43 -2.40
CA LEU A 58 -7.58 6.41 -2.01
C LEU A 58 -8.46 5.76 -3.08
N ALA A 59 -8.17 6.00 -4.37
CA ALA A 59 -8.87 5.35 -5.47
C ALA A 59 -8.63 3.83 -5.46
N LEU A 60 -7.38 3.39 -5.34
CA LEU A 60 -7.01 1.97 -5.34
C LEU A 60 -7.62 1.21 -4.15
N VAL A 61 -7.58 1.78 -2.95
CA VAL A 61 -8.18 1.11 -1.78
C VAL A 61 -9.70 1.05 -1.87
N ALA A 62 -10.35 2.08 -2.40
CA ALA A 62 -11.79 2.06 -2.61
C ALA A 62 -12.22 1.00 -3.62
N GLU A 63 -11.42 0.80 -4.68
CA GLU A 63 -11.71 -0.17 -5.74
C GLU A 63 -11.42 -1.63 -5.31
N HIS A 64 -10.35 -1.86 -4.55
CA HIS A 64 -9.81 -3.21 -4.36
C HIS A 64 -9.90 -3.77 -2.94
N ALA A 65 -10.29 -2.98 -1.93
CA ALA A 65 -10.28 -3.44 -0.54
C ALA A 65 -11.50 -4.29 -0.13
N ALA A 66 -12.57 -4.36 -0.94
CA ALA A 66 -13.84 -4.97 -0.55
C ALA A 66 -13.71 -6.44 -0.07
N ASP A 67 -12.84 -7.23 -0.70
CA ASP A 67 -12.60 -8.64 -0.37
C ASP A 67 -11.27 -8.85 0.39
N CYS A 68 -10.75 -7.81 1.05
CA CYS A 68 -9.51 -7.87 1.82
C CYS A 68 -9.76 -7.70 3.31
N ASP A 69 -8.95 -8.36 4.12
CA ASP A 69 -9.02 -8.30 5.58
C ASP A 69 -8.17 -7.14 6.16
N ALA A 70 -7.18 -6.68 5.40
CA ALA A 70 -6.30 -5.55 5.76
C ALA A 70 -5.66 -4.90 4.53
N VAL A 71 -5.14 -3.68 4.71
CA VAL A 71 -4.37 -2.93 3.70
C VAL A 71 -2.97 -2.62 4.20
N LEU A 72 -1.97 -2.91 3.37
CA LEU A 72 -0.59 -2.44 3.51
C LEU A 72 -0.32 -1.34 2.48
N ILE A 73 -0.01 -0.13 2.94
CA ILE A 73 0.46 0.96 2.08
C ILE A 73 1.94 0.75 1.79
N ALA A 74 2.25 0.29 0.58
CA ALA A 74 3.59 -0.05 0.09
C ALA A 74 4.31 1.17 -0.52
N VAL A 75 4.27 2.30 0.17
CA VAL A 75 4.98 3.53 -0.22
C VAL A 75 5.65 4.12 1.02
N SER A 76 6.95 4.41 0.94
CA SER A 76 7.75 4.86 2.09
C SER A 76 7.29 6.17 2.75
N TYR A 77 6.38 6.91 2.12
CA TYR A 77 5.76 8.11 2.71
C TYR A 77 4.47 7.80 3.49
N ASP A 78 4.08 6.53 3.63
CA ASP A 78 2.79 6.09 4.17
C ASP A 78 1.63 6.89 3.55
N THR A 79 1.68 6.98 2.22
CA THR A 79 0.86 7.86 1.42
C THR A 79 -0.63 7.64 1.68
N ALA A 80 -1.31 8.71 2.14
CA ALA A 80 -2.73 8.74 2.51
C ALA A 80 -3.13 7.80 3.66
N LEU A 81 -2.20 7.34 4.50
CA LEU A 81 -2.49 6.39 5.58
C LEU A 81 -3.70 6.80 6.46
N GLN A 82 -3.72 8.04 6.96
CA GLN A 82 -4.82 8.49 7.83
C GLN A 82 -6.16 8.55 7.08
N ALA A 83 -6.17 9.08 5.86
CA ALA A 83 -7.38 9.13 5.05
C ALA A 83 -7.89 7.73 4.65
N ALA A 84 -6.99 6.77 4.39
CA ALA A 84 -7.35 5.38 4.11
C ALA A 84 -7.95 4.69 5.36
N ARG A 85 -7.44 5.00 6.57
CA ARG A 85 -8.02 4.55 7.84
C ARG A 85 -9.41 5.12 8.10
N GLU A 86 -9.66 6.36 7.71
CA GLU A 86 -11.00 6.96 7.79
C GLU A 86 -11.97 6.34 6.78
N LEU A 87 -11.48 6.01 5.57
CA LEU A 87 -12.29 5.48 4.48
C LEU A 87 -12.71 4.02 4.68
N LEU A 88 -11.84 3.20 5.28
CA LEU A 88 -12.01 1.75 5.32
C LEU A 88 -12.39 1.23 6.72
N PRO A 89 -13.28 0.23 6.80
CA PRO A 89 -13.62 -0.42 8.08
C PRO A 89 -12.60 -1.49 8.52
N ILE A 90 -11.51 -1.67 7.78
CA ILE A 90 -10.47 -2.69 8.01
C ILE A 90 -9.12 -2.05 8.38
N PRO A 91 -8.20 -2.79 9.04
CA PRO A 91 -6.89 -2.25 9.39
C PRO A 91 -6.09 -1.77 8.17
N VAL A 92 -5.52 -0.57 8.28
CA VAL A 92 -4.59 0.00 7.29
C VAL A 92 -3.27 0.31 7.99
N VAL A 93 -2.18 -0.21 7.45
CA VAL A 93 -0.82 -0.07 8.00
C VAL A 93 0.11 0.52 6.94
N GLY A 94 0.88 1.53 7.32
CA GLY A 94 1.96 2.08 6.50
C GLY A 94 3.23 1.26 6.61
N MET A 95 3.96 1.05 5.51
CA MET A 95 5.22 0.30 5.58
C MET A 95 6.29 1.00 6.43
N THR A 96 6.31 2.34 6.44
CA THR A 96 7.28 3.10 7.24
C THR A 96 6.89 3.12 8.71
N GLU A 97 5.61 3.36 9.02
CA GLU A 97 5.04 3.19 10.36
C GLU A 97 5.37 1.79 10.92
N ALA A 98 5.11 0.72 10.16
CA ALA A 98 5.43 -0.64 10.56
C ALA A 98 6.93 -0.81 10.84
N ALA A 99 7.80 -0.37 9.93
CA ALA A 99 9.24 -0.48 10.10
C ALA A 99 9.74 0.27 11.35
N LEU A 100 9.22 1.46 11.63
CA LEU A 100 9.58 2.24 12.82
C LEU A 100 9.05 1.63 14.12
N LEU A 101 7.87 1.01 14.08
CA LEU A 101 7.29 0.32 15.24
C LEU A 101 8.04 -0.97 15.60
N THR A 102 8.62 -1.65 14.60
CA THR A 102 9.32 -2.93 14.79
C THR A 102 10.84 -2.79 14.79
N GLY A 103 11.38 -1.62 14.46
CA GLY A 103 12.81 -1.35 14.44
C GLY A 103 13.37 -1.29 15.86
N CYS A 104 14.23 -2.25 16.21
CA CYS A 104 15.00 -2.27 17.45
C CYS A 104 16.26 -1.39 17.35
#